data_AF-A0A6C8GLY3-F1
#
_entry.id   AF-A0A6C8GLY3-F1
#
_cell.length_a   1.000
_cell.length_b   1.000
_cell.length_c   1.000
_cell.angle_alpha   90.00
_cell.angle_beta   90.00
_cell.angle_gamma   90.00
#
_symmetry.space_group_name_H-M   'P 1'
#
loop_
_entity.id
_entity.type
_entity.pdbx_description
1 polymer ?
#
loop_
_entity_poly.entity_id
_entity_poly.type
_entity_poly.pdbx_seq_one_letter_code
_entity_poly.pdbx_strand_id
1 'polypeptide(L)' 'GATFAALIVLPAMGLPVTLVALLISVEPLIDMGRTALNVSGSMTAGTLTSQWLKQTDKTILDSEEDAELAHR' A
#
# COMPACT_ATOMS: atom_id res chain seq x y z
N GLY A 1 -4.83 -12.36 6.44
CA GLY A 1 -5.09 -13.03 5.15
C GLY A 1 -3.87 -13.75 4.63
N ALA A 2 -2.74 -13.04 4.50
CA ALA A 2 -1.51 -13.59 3.96
C ALA A 2 -0.94 -14.77 4.78
N THR A 3 -1.13 -14.80 6.10
CA THR A 3 -0.76 -15.97 6.93
C THR A 3 -1.46 -17.27 6.50
N PHE A 4 -2.79 -17.23 6.28
CA PHE A 4 -3.53 -18.40 5.81
C PHE A 4 -3.14 -18.76 4.38
N ALA A 5 -2.89 -17.77 3.52
CA ALA A 5 -2.39 -18.01 2.17
C ALA A 5 -1.02 -18.70 2.21
N ALA A 6 -0.10 -18.26 3.06
CA ALA A 6 1.23 -18.85 3.19
C ALA A 6 1.19 -20.31 3.67
N LEU A 7 0.26 -20.66 4.57
CA LEU A 7 0.05 -22.03 5.03
C LEU A 7 -0.43 -22.98 3.93
N ILE A 8 -1.12 -22.48 2.90
CA ILE A 8 -1.61 -23.29 1.77
C ILE A 8 -0.57 -23.29 0.64
N VAL A 9 -0.04 -22.12 0.30
CA VAL A 9 0.80 -21.91 -0.88
C VAL A 9 2.19 -22.48 -0.69
N LEU A 10 2.84 -22.30 0.47
CA LEU A 10 4.21 -22.80 0.65
C LEU A 10 4.29 -24.34 0.56
N PRO A 11 3.42 -25.12 1.24
CA PRO A 11 3.40 -26.56 1.05
C PRO A 11 3.03 -26.99 -0.38
N ALA A 12 2.11 -26.29 -1.03
CA ALA A 12 1.75 -26.56 -2.43
C ALA A 12 2.92 -26.35 -3.40
N MET A 13 3.87 -25.48 -3.06
CA MET A 13 5.12 -25.26 -3.80
C MET A 13 6.25 -26.21 -3.38
N GLY A 14 5.99 -27.19 -2.51
CA GLY A 14 7.00 -28.11 -1.97
C GLY A 14 7.94 -27.47 -0.95
N LEU A 15 7.62 -26.27 -0.44
CA LEU A 15 8.42 -25.54 0.53
C LEU A 15 8.03 -25.92 1.97
N PRO A 16 8.96 -25.89 2.93
CA PRO A 16 8.67 -26.22 4.33
C PRO A 16 7.67 -25.25 4.98
N VAL A 17 6.66 -25.78 5.66
CA VAL A 17 5.66 -24.98 6.40
C VAL A 17 6.29 -24.15 7.54
N THR A 18 7.46 -24.55 8.04
CA THR A 18 8.19 -23.82 9.08
C THR A 18 8.61 -22.41 8.63
N LEU A 19 8.73 -22.17 7.33
CA LEU A 19 9.00 -20.83 6.79
C LEU A 19 7.86 -19.84 7.10
N VAL A 20 6.63 -20.32 7.31
CA VAL A 20 5.51 -19.47 7.75
C VAL A 20 5.80 -18.82 9.11
N ALA A 21 6.46 -19.53 10.03
CA ALA A 21 6.81 -18.96 11.33
C ALA A 21 7.77 -17.77 11.20
N LEU A 22 8.71 -17.86 10.26
CA LEU A 22 9.61 -16.75 9.92
C LEU A 22 8.83 -15.60 9.28
N LEU A 23 7.95 -15.89 8.32
CA LEU A 23 7.11 -14.87 7.68
C LEU A 23 6.20 -14.14 8.66
N ILE A 24 5.62 -14.81 9.66
CA ILE A 24 4.79 -14.18 10.69
C ILE A 24 5.56 -13.09 11.44
N SER A 25 6.86 -13.27 11.68
CA SER A 25 7.69 -12.28 12.38
C SER A 25 7.82 -10.95 11.62
N VAL A 26 7.70 -10.97 10.28
CA VAL A 26 7.79 -9.79 9.41
C VAL A 26 6.44 -9.38 8.80
N GLU A 27 5.37 -10.13 9.06
CA GLU A 27 4.01 -9.89 8.56
C GLU A 27 3.54 -8.44 8.79
N PRO A 28 3.75 -7.80 9.96
CA PRO A 28 3.31 -6.42 10.16
C PRO A 28 3.96 -5.44 9.16
N LEU A 29 5.24 -5.63 8.85
CA LEU A 29 5.94 -4.79 7.86
C LEU A 29 5.39 -5.01 6.45
N ILE A 30 5.11 -6.26 6.10
CA ILE A 30 4.54 -6.64 4.79
C ILE A 30 3.13 -6.05 4.64
N ASP A 31 2.29 -6.14 5.68
CA ASP A 31 0.93 -5.61 5.63
C ASP A 31 0.89 -4.08 5.54
N MET A 32 1.78 -3.40 6.27
CA MET A 32 1.96 -1.96 6.15
C MET A 32 2.42 -1.58 4.74
N GLY A 33 3.38 -2.31 4.17
CA GLY A 33 3.83 -2.09 2.79
C GLY A 33 2.72 -2.30 1.77
N ARG A 34 1.94 -3.37 1.90
CA ARG A 34 0.76 -3.66 1.08
C ARG A 34 -0.27 -2.52 1.16
N THR A 35 -0.54 -2.02 2.36
CA THR A 35 -1.47 -0.93 2.59
C THR A 35 -0.97 0.37 1.97
N ALA A 36 0.29 0.71 2.20
CA ALA A 36 0.91 1.91 1.63
C ALA A 36 0.84 1.90 0.09
N LEU A 37 1.22 0.80 -0.54
CA LEU A 37 1.18 0.68 -2.01
C LEU A 37 -0.24 0.76 -2.57
N ASN A 38 -1.21 0.11 -1.92
CA ASN A 38 -2.61 0.16 -2.36
C ASN A 38 -3.20 1.57 -2.23
N VAL A 39 -2.87 2.31 -1.16
CA VAL A 39 -3.31 3.69 -0.95
C VAL A 39 -2.63 4.62 -1.95
N SER A 40 -1.30 4.56 -2.09
CA SER A 40 -0.55 5.38 -3.06
C SER A 40 -0.99 5.11 -4.50
N GLY A 41 -1.23 3.85 -4.87
CA GLY A 41 -1.76 3.47 -6.18
C GLY A 41 -3.15 4.06 -6.42
N SER A 42 -4.04 3.99 -5.43
CA SER A 42 -5.39 4.55 -5.51
C SER A 42 -5.38 6.08 -5.63
N MET A 43 -4.49 6.76 -4.89
CA MET A 43 -4.29 8.21 -5.02
C MET A 43 -3.77 8.57 -6.41
N THR A 44 -2.77 7.86 -6.92
CA THR A 44 -2.20 8.09 -8.25
C THR A 44 -3.24 7.88 -9.36
N ALA A 45 -4.04 6.82 -9.26
CA ALA A 45 -5.13 6.58 -10.19
C ALA A 45 -6.20 7.67 -10.09
N GLY A 46 -6.51 8.13 -8.87
CA GLY A 46 -7.45 9.21 -8.60
C GLY A 46 -7.00 10.55 -9.19
N THR A 47 -5.74 10.93 -8.99
CA THR A 47 -5.18 12.18 -9.55
C THR A 47 -5.18 12.14 -11.07
N LEU A 48 -4.74 11.02 -11.67
CA LEU A 48 -4.74 10.86 -13.11
C LEU A 48 -6.15 10.94 -13.71
N THR A 49 -7.10 10.24 -13.09
CA THR A 49 -8.52 10.25 -13.51
C THR A 49 -9.13 11.64 -13.39
N SER A 50 -8.87 12.34 -12.28
CA SER A 50 -9.34 13.71 -12.05
C SER A 50 -8.85 14.67 -13.14
N GLN A 51 -7.58 14.55 -13.53
CA GLN A 51 -7.00 15.38 -14.60
C GLN A 51 -7.66 15.08 -15.96
N TRP A 52 -7.87 13.79 -16.29
CA TRP A 52 -8.54 13.40 -17.54
C TRP A 52 -9.98 13.88 -17.62
N LEU A 53 -10.71 13.83 -16.51
CA LEU A 53 -12.09 14.32 -16.42
C LEU A 53 -12.18 15.84 -16.24
N LYS A 54 -11.04 16.55 -16.16
CA LYS A 54 -10.95 17.98 -15.85
C LYS A 54 -11.67 18.35 -14.55
N GLN A 55 -11.69 17.42 -13.59
CA GLN A 55 -12.29 17.59 -12.26
C GLN A 55 -11.27 18.02 -11.20
N THR A 56 -10.02 18.26 -11.61
CA THR A 56 -8.97 18.68 -10.69
C THR A 56 -9.10 20.15 -10.33
N ASP A 57 -9.19 20.43 -9.03
CA ASP A 57 -9.10 21.79 -8.50
C ASP A 57 -7.64 22.23 -8.46
N LYS A 58 -7.26 23.06 -9.43
CA LYS A 58 -5.89 23.58 -9.54
C LYS A 58 -5.57 24.61 -8.48
N THR A 59 -6.57 25.32 -7.96
CA THR A 59 -6.33 26.32 -6.91
C THR A 59 -5.79 25.66 -5.66
N ILE A 60 -6.38 24.51 -5.28
CA ILE A 60 -5.92 23.69 -4.15
C ILE A 60 -4.59 23.02 -4.47
N LEU A 61 -4.42 22.41 -5.65
CA LEU A 61 -3.17 21.72 -5.98
C LEU A 61 -1.95 22.63 -6.05
N ASP A 62 -2.13 23.87 -6.52
CA ASP A 62 -1.05 24.85 -6.66
C ASP A 62 -0.87 25.71 -5.40
N SER A 63 -1.59 25.39 -4.30
CA SER A 63 -1.50 26.11 -3.02
C SER A 63 -0.17 25.83 -2.32
N GLU A 64 0.53 26.87 -1.85
CA GLU A 64 1.81 26.77 -1.11
C GLU A 64 1.63 26.36 0.37
N GLU A 65 0.66 25.50 0.69
CA GLU A 65 0.30 25.12 2.07
C GLU A 65 1.11 23.93 2.61
N ASP A 66 2.07 23.41 1.84
CA ASP A 66 2.88 22.22 2.16
C ASP A 66 3.83 22.40 3.38
N ALA A 67 4.05 23.63 3.85
CA ALA A 67 5.01 23.91 4.94
C ALA A 67 4.46 23.63 6.36
N GLU A 68 3.14 23.55 6.56
CA GLU A 68 2.56 23.43 7.91
C GLU A 68 2.43 21.98 8.41
N LEU A 69 2.36 21.00 7.50
CA LEU A 69 2.16 19.58 7.84
C LEU A 69 3.43 18.88 8.35
N ALA A 70 4.61 19.45 8.11
CA ALA A 70 5.88 18.91 8.60
C ALA A 70 6.22 19.33 10.05
N HIS A 71 5.44 20.25 10.65
CA HIS A 71 5.75 20.87 11.95
C HIS A 71 4.77 20.49 13.08
N ARG A 72 3.94 19.46 12.90
CA ARG A 72 3.10 18.86 13.95
C ARG A 72 3.41 17.38 14.15
#